data_AF-A0A2M6XZL0-F1
#
_entry.id   AF-A0A2M6XZL0-F1
#
_cell.length_a   1.000
_cell.length_b   1.000
_cell.length_c   1.000
_cell.angle_alpha   90.00
_cell.angle_beta   90.00
_cell.angle_gamma   90.00
#
_symmetry.space_group_name_H-M   'P 1'
#
loop_
_entity.id
_entity.type
_entity.pdbx_description
1 polymer ?
#
loop_
_entity_poly.entity_id
_entity_poly.type
_entity_poly.pdbx_seq_one_letter_code
_entity_poly.pdbx_strand_id
1 'polypeptide(L)'
;MLKAAAAVLLFSAPLQASGPAVNANSLNGLSAADISAVEIAMPAPSAPAMLKLPGDVVTRLHLMPQAYKSALLSYAKNEKEFAEFTAMWNPILQKAGFLLGEISYKADLKMAFINYTSPKGLVLRQFIADELTYDALNPTEMHNLKQELTATLEKNGMPVAASFYLRSDIFRPTFVHYYVTAGDENRDHEKQLRIYKNGGGGDIDYAMLQDFGINIVRRDTTFRMVYIGYQIGNQYRLAADEATAAVKLAEYKKFLAENKKEFIGSRTIKFEKPLVSGANTYNYMVDIYFYQ
;
A
#
# COMPACT_ATOMS: atom_id res chain seq x y z
N MET A 1 8.07 -63.68 13.58
CA MET A 1 7.28 -62.45 13.85
C MET A 1 8.18 -61.26 13.59
N LEU A 2 7.77 -60.41 12.64
CA LEU A 2 8.57 -59.38 11.98
C LEU A 2 8.94 -58.20 12.89
N LYS A 3 10.18 -57.72 12.72
CA LYS A 3 10.62 -56.34 13.01
C LYS A 3 10.62 -55.55 11.69
N ALA A 4 10.25 -54.27 11.71
CA ALA A 4 10.89 -53.21 10.92
C ALA A 4 10.28 -51.83 11.26
N ALA A 5 11.18 -50.83 11.36
CA ALA A 5 10.88 -49.40 11.38
C ALA A 5 10.62 -48.87 9.96
N ALA A 6 9.91 -47.75 9.83
CA ALA A 6 9.99 -46.90 8.64
C ALA A 6 9.54 -45.46 8.95
N ALA A 7 10.25 -44.53 8.32
CA ALA A 7 10.16 -43.08 8.46
C ALA A 7 9.18 -42.43 7.46
N VAL A 8 8.86 -41.17 7.75
CA VAL A 8 8.54 -40.01 6.90
C VAL A 8 8.44 -40.28 5.39
N LEU A 9 7.38 -39.77 4.74
CA LEU A 9 7.48 -39.01 3.47
C LEU A 9 6.17 -38.30 3.08
N LEU A 10 6.38 -37.08 2.58
CA LEU A 10 5.43 -36.16 1.99
C LEU A 10 4.81 -36.74 0.72
N PHE A 11 3.50 -36.59 0.56
CA PHE A 11 2.84 -36.77 -0.74
C PHE A 11 2.94 -35.48 -1.55
N SER A 12 3.94 -35.44 -2.43
CA SER A 12 3.90 -34.64 -3.66
C SER A 12 3.72 -35.62 -4.82
N ALA A 13 2.56 -35.60 -5.45
CA ALA A 13 2.34 -36.30 -6.71
C ALA A 13 2.93 -35.45 -7.86
N PRO A 14 3.70 -36.05 -8.79
CA PRO A 14 4.29 -35.35 -9.92
C PRO A 14 3.28 -35.27 -11.09
N LEU A 15 3.05 -34.06 -11.62
CA LEU A 15 2.62 -33.94 -13.01
C LEU A 15 3.88 -34.01 -13.88
N GLN A 16 3.88 -34.99 -14.77
CA GLN A 16 4.91 -35.24 -15.77
C GLN A 16 5.07 -34.03 -16.69
N ALA A 17 6.28 -33.46 -16.72
CA ALA A 17 6.77 -32.71 -17.87
C ALA A 17 8.02 -33.43 -18.37
N SER A 18 7.88 -34.07 -19.53
CA SER A 18 8.99 -34.54 -20.35
C SER A 18 9.82 -33.34 -20.80
N GLY A 19 10.86 -33.01 -20.04
CA GLY A 19 11.95 -32.14 -20.49
C GLY A 19 13.15 -32.98 -20.94
N PRO A 20 13.90 -32.59 -21.98
CA PRO A 20 15.12 -33.29 -22.35
C PRO A 20 16.14 -33.16 -21.22
N ALA A 21 16.74 -34.28 -20.81
CA ALA A 21 17.88 -34.29 -19.91
C ALA A 21 19.05 -33.59 -20.61
N VAL A 22 19.34 -32.35 -20.21
CA VAL A 22 20.52 -31.62 -20.70
C VAL A 22 21.74 -32.24 -20.02
N ASN A 23 22.42 -33.14 -20.74
CA ASN A 23 23.71 -33.67 -20.34
C ASN A 23 24.76 -32.56 -20.43
N ALA A 24 25.49 -32.30 -19.35
CA ALA A 24 26.51 -31.24 -19.26
C ALA A 24 27.69 -31.38 -20.25
N ASN A 25 27.74 -32.47 -21.04
CA ASN A 25 28.71 -32.67 -22.12
C ASN A 25 28.26 -32.09 -23.49
N SER A 26 27.06 -31.52 -23.63
CA SER A 26 26.58 -30.95 -24.91
C SER A 26 26.86 -29.46 -25.11
N LEU A 27 27.58 -28.80 -24.19
CA LEU A 27 27.84 -27.35 -24.23
C LEU A 27 29.14 -26.96 -24.96
N ASN A 28 29.95 -27.92 -25.40
CA ASN A 28 31.23 -27.65 -26.08
C ASN A 28 31.12 -27.45 -27.60
N GLY A 29 29.91 -27.30 -28.14
CA GLY A 29 29.68 -27.25 -29.60
C GLY A 29 28.87 -26.06 -30.10
N LEU A 30 28.53 -25.08 -29.25
CA LEU A 30 27.76 -23.90 -29.70
C LEU A 30 28.70 -22.90 -30.36
N SER A 31 28.64 -22.81 -31.69
CA SER A 31 29.32 -21.76 -32.44
C SER A 31 28.49 -20.48 -32.43
N ALA A 32 29.14 -19.34 -32.70
CA ALA A 32 28.43 -18.06 -32.83
C ALA A 32 27.36 -18.08 -33.96
N ALA A 33 27.49 -18.99 -34.94
CA ALA A 33 26.51 -19.19 -36.00
C ALA A 33 25.23 -19.90 -35.51
N ASP A 34 25.33 -20.80 -34.52
CA ASP A 34 24.19 -21.52 -33.96
C ASP A 34 23.28 -20.60 -33.14
N ILE A 35 23.83 -19.53 -32.57
CA ILE A 35 23.08 -18.51 -31.82
C ILE A 35 22.31 -17.59 -32.77
N SER A 36 22.83 -17.34 -33.97
CA SER A 36 22.16 -16.48 -34.97
C SER A 36 20.99 -17.15 -35.71
N ALA A 37 20.82 -18.47 -35.60
CA ALA A 37 19.76 -19.22 -36.27
C ALA A 37 18.52 -19.48 -35.40
N VAL A 38 18.58 -19.19 -34.10
CA VAL A 38 17.42 -19.33 -33.19
C VAL A 38 16.64 -18.01 -33.19
N GLU A 39 15.90 -17.78 -34.26
CA GLU A 39 14.84 -16.76 -34.25
C GLU A 39 13.71 -17.29 -33.37
N ILE A 40 13.80 -17.04 -32.06
CA ILE A 40 12.70 -17.31 -31.13
C ILE A 40 11.60 -16.33 -31.52
N ALA A 41 10.66 -16.80 -32.36
CA ALA A 41 9.44 -16.08 -32.64
C ALA A 41 8.70 -15.88 -31.32
N MET A 42 8.88 -14.70 -30.71
CA MET A 42 8.12 -14.32 -29.54
C MET A 42 6.65 -14.32 -29.98
N PRO A 43 5.76 -15.09 -29.32
CA PRO A 43 4.35 -15.04 -29.64
C PRO A 43 3.90 -13.58 -29.53
N ALA A 44 3.26 -13.08 -30.57
CA ALA A 44 2.73 -11.74 -30.59
C ALA A 44 1.91 -11.54 -29.29
N PRO A 45 2.14 -10.46 -28.53
CA PRO A 45 1.40 -10.23 -27.29
C PRO A 45 -0.09 -10.22 -27.63
N SER A 46 -0.82 -11.22 -27.13
CA SER A 46 -2.27 -11.18 -27.17
C SER A 46 -2.70 -10.00 -26.32
N ALA A 47 -3.58 -9.16 -26.87
CA ALA A 47 -4.17 -8.08 -26.09
C ALA A 47 -4.76 -8.70 -24.80
N PRO A 48 -4.37 -8.22 -23.61
CA PRO A 48 -4.84 -8.82 -22.36
C PRO A 48 -6.37 -8.77 -22.36
N ALA A 49 -6.99 -9.92 -22.06
CA ALA A 49 -8.44 -10.01 -21.94
C ALA A 49 -8.93 -8.89 -21.01
N MET A 50 -9.89 -8.08 -21.46
CA MET A 50 -10.40 -6.97 -20.65
C MET A 50 -10.99 -7.53 -19.35
N LEU A 51 -10.34 -7.20 -18.23
CA LEU A 51 -10.84 -7.51 -16.89
C LEU A 51 -12.23 -6.88 -16.72
N LYS A 52 -13.25 -7.72 -16.53
CA LYS A 52 -14.64 -7.25 -16.27
C LYS A 52 -14.78 -6.94 -14.79
N LEU A 53 -15.00 -5.66 -14.46
CA LEU A 53 -15.15 -5.19 -13.09
C LEU A 53 -16.61 -4.82 -12.80
N PRO A 54 -17.15 -5.20 -11.62
CA PRO A 54 -18.53 -4.89 -11.25
C PRO A 54 -18.64 -3.48 -10.68
N GLY A 55 -18.75 -2.45 -11.53
CA GLY A 55 -19.03 -1.08 -11.12
C GLY A 55 -18.35 -0.01 -11.97
N ASP A 56 -18.33 1.22 -11.45
CA ASP A 56 -17.75 2.37 -12.13
C ASP A 56 -16.23 2.22 -12.26
N VAL A 57 -15.75 2.30 -13.51
CA VAL A 57 -14.34 2.20 -13.87
C VAL A 57 -13.84 3.55 -14.36
N VAL A 58 -12.86 4.11 -13.65
CA VAL A 58 -12.12 5.29 -14.09
C VAL A 58 -10.89 4.83 -14.86
N THR A 59 -10.86 5.18 -16.14
CA THR A 59 -9.72 4.91 -17.04
C THR A 59 -8.85 6.15 -17.30
N ARG A 60 -9.36 7.33 -16.96
CA ARG A 60 -8.75 8.61 -17.30
C ARG A 60 -8.30 9.33 -16.03
N LEU A 61 -7.02 9.65 -15.94
CA LEU A 61 -6.39 10.16 -14.72
C LEU A 61 -6.93 11.52 -14.28
N HIS A 62 -7.42 12.34 -15.21
CA HIS A 62 -8.04 13.63 -14.88
C HIS A 62 -9.33 13.49 -14.06
N LEU A 63 -9.93 12.29 -14.02
CA LEU A 63 -11.09 11.97 -13.19
C LEU A 63 -10.72 11.39 -11.82
N MET A 64 -9.42 11.19 -11.55
CA MET A 64 -8.88 10.69 -10.29
C MET A 64 -8.09 11.81 -9.57
N PRO A 65 -8.77 12.83 -9.02
CA PRO A 65 -8.12 13.95 -8.37
C PRO A 65 -7.41 13.52 -7.09
N GLN A 66 -6.41 14.31 -6.70
CA GLN A 66 -5.89 14.32 -5.34
C GLN A 66 -6.84 15.11 -4.44
N ALA A 67 -7.11 14.58 -3.25
CA ALA A 67 -7.99 15.22 -2.27
C ALA A 67 -7.18 15.93 -1.17
N TYR A 68 -7.23 17.26 -1.17
CA TYR A 68 -6.67 18.12 -0.13
C TYR A 68 -7.74 18.60 0.84
N LYS A 69 -7.37 19.26 1.93
CA LYS A 69 -8.28 19.77 2.98
C LYS A 69 -9.47 20.59 2.43
N SER A 70 -9.22 21.46 1.45
CA SER A 70 -10.21 22.40 0.92
C SER A 70 -10.29 22.42 -0.61
N ALA A 71 -9.70 21.44 -1.28
CA ALA A 71 -9.67 21.39 -2.74
C ALA A 71 -9.55 19.96 -3.27
N LEU A 72 -10.18 19.72 -4.42
CA LEU A 72 -9.82 18.63 -5.32
C LEU A 72 -8.91 19.16 -6.42
N LEU A 73 -7.84 18.44 -6.69
CA LEU A 73 -6.82 18.81 -7.65
C LEU A 73 -6.66 17.72 -8.69
N SER A 74 -6.73 18.07 -9.98
CA SER A 74 -6.53 17.09 -11.05
C SER A 74 -5.71 17.68 -12.19
N TYR A 75 -5.04 16.80 -12.93
CA TYR A 75 -4.36 17.18 -14.17
C TYR A 75 -5.33 17.04 -15.33
N ALA A 76 -5.66 18.16 -16.01
CA ALA A 76 -6.54 18.19 -17.17
C ALA A 76 -5.83 18.91 -18.31
N LYS A 77 -5.73 18.28 -19.48
CA LYS A 77 -4.95 18.79 -20.61
C LYS A 77 -5.64 19.92 -21.38
N ASN A 78 -6.96 19.99 -21.28
CA ASN A 78 -7.81 20.91 -22.04
C ASN A 78 -9.15 21.14 -21.32
N GLU A 79 -9.93 22.09 -21.83
CA GLU A 79 -11.23 22.44 -21.26
C GLU A 79 -12.25 21.28 -21.27
N LYS A 80 -12.13 20.36 -22.23
CA LYS A 80 -13.00 19.18 -22.28
C LYS A 80 -12.74 18.26 -21.09
N GLU A 81 -11.48 17.94 -20.81
CA GLU A 81 -11.11 17.13 -19.63
C GLU A 81 -11.50 17.85 -18.32
N PHE A 82 -11.36 19.17 -18.27
CA PHE A 82 -11.83 19.97 -17.13
C PHE A 82 -13.36 19.90 -16.95
N ALA A 83 -14.13 20.00 -18.04
CA ALA A 83 -15.59 19.88 -18.00
C ALA A 83 -16.02 18.48 -17.53
N GLU A 84 -15.35 17.41 -17.98
CA GLU A 84 -15.63 16.05 -17.50
C GLU A 84 -15.30 15.86 -16.01
N PHE A 85 -14.17 16.41 -15.57
CA PHE A 85 -13.76 16.41 -14.16
C PHE A 85 -14.80 17.09 -13.27
N THR A 86 -15.22 18.30 -13.63
CA THR A 86 -16.21 19.08 -12.86
C THR A 86 -17.60 18.44 -12.89
N ALA A 87 -18.05 17.94 -14.05
CA ALA A 87 -19.32 17.24 -14.17
C ALA A 87 -19.39 15.99 -13.28
N MET A 88 -18.28 15.27 -13.13
CA MET A 88 -18.21 14.11 -12.26
C MET A 88 -18.16 14.49 -10.78
N TRP A 89 -17.31 15.44 -10.40
CA TRP A 89 -16.97 15.68 -9.00
C TRP A 89 -17.90 16.63 -8.27
N ASN A 90 -18.52 17.59 -8.96
CA ASN A 90 -19.47 18.52 -8.34
C ASN A 90 -20.63 17.79 -7.64
N PRO A 91 -21.38 16.88 -8.29
CA PRO A 91 -22.49 16.19 -7.62
C PRO A 91 -22.02 15.26 -6.49
N ILE A 92 -20.84 14.66 -6.62
CA ILE A 92 -20.25 13.80 -5.57
C ILE A 92 -20.00 14.63 -4.29
N LEU A 93 -19.32 15.78 -4.44
CA LEU A 93 -19.00 16.66 -3.32
C LEU A 93 -20.27 17.23 -2.67
N GLN A 94 -21.25 17.67 -3.46
CA GLN A 94 -22.52 18.18 -2.95
C GLN A 94 -23.31 17.11 -2.18
N LYS A 95 -23.39 15.88 -2.71
CA LYS A 95 -24.04 14.75 -2.03
C LYS A 95 -23.34 14.38 -0.72
N ALA A 96 -22.01 14.54 -0.66
CA ALA A 96 -21.22 14.36 0.55
C ALA A 96 -21.33 15.53 1.56
N GLY A 97 -22.12 16.57 1.25
CA GLY A 97 -22.40 17.68 2.14
C GLY A 97 -21.37 18.81 2.11
N PHE A 98 -20.53 18.87 1.06
CA PHE A 98 -19.59 19.97 0.86
C PHE A 98 -20.25 21.13 0.11
N LEU A 99 -19.87 22.36 0.47
CA LEU A 99 -20.20 23.56 -0.29
C LEU A 99 -19.08 23.84 -1.28
N LEU A 100 -19.42 23.87 -2.56
CA LEU A 100 -18.48 24.18 -3.63
C LEU A 100 -18.11 25.67 -3.58
N GLY A 101 -16.82 25.95 -3.66
CA GLY A 101 -16.26 27.28 -3.81
C GLY A 101 -15.88 27.57 -5.27
N GLU A 102 -14.76 28.26 -5.45
CA GLU A 102 -14.21 28.52 -6.78
C GLU A 102 -13.86 27.21 -7.51
N ILE A 103 -14.30 27.11 -8.77
CA ILE A 103 -13.94 26.05 -9.70
C ILE A 103 -13.17 26.70 -10.83
N SER A 104 -11.92 26.31 -11.04
CA SER A 104 -11.06 26.95 -12.03
C SER A 104 -10.14 25.96 -12.75
N TYR A 105 -9.75 26.36 -13.95
CA TYR A 105 -8.81 25.64 -14.81
C TYR A 105 -7.64 26.55 -15.16
N LYS A 106 -6.43 26.15 -14.78
CA LYS A 106 -5.18 26.83 -15.11
C LYS A 106 -4.58 26.15 -16.33
N ALA A 107 -4.88 26.68 -17.52
CA ALA A 107 -4.50 26.07 -18.79
C ALA A 107 -2.98 26.01 -19.01
N ASP A 108 -2.25 26.99 -18.48
CA ASP A 108 -0.79 27.06 -18.46
C ASP A 108 -0.16 25.91 -17.66
N LEU A 109 -0.78 25.54 -16.54
CA LEU A 109 -0.33 24.44 -15.68
C LEU A 109 -1.00 23.09 -16.01
N LYS A 110 -2.04 23.09 -16.85
CA LYS A 110 -2.91 21.94 -17.12
C LYS A 110 -3.50 21.35 -15.84
N MET A 111 -3.95 22.24 -14.94
CA MET A 111 -4.47 21.88 -13.62
C MET A 111 -5.90 22.35 -13.44
N ALA A 112 -6.75 21.43 -12.97
CA ALA A 112 -8.12 21.67 -12.60
C ALA A 112 -8.28 21.71 -11.08
N PHE A 113 -9.10 22.65 -10.61
CA PHE A 113 -9.35 22.91 -9.20
C PHE A 113 -10.86 22.92 -8.94
N ILE A 114 -11.30 22.21 -7.90
CA ILE A 114 -12.61 22.41 -7.28
C ILE A 114 -12.36 22.71 -5.82
N ASN A 115 -12.44 23.97 -5.42
CA ASN A 115 -12.38 24.36 -4.03
C ASN A 115 -13.68 23.98 -3.33
N TYR A 116 -13.59 23.60 -2.06
CA TYR A 116 -14.77 23.24 -1.28
C TYR A 116 -14.56 23.55 0.20
N THR A 117 -15.68 23.67 0.92
CA THR A 117 -15.70 23.82 2.38
C THR A 117 -16.72 22.87 2.99
N SER A 118 -16.55 22.55 4.27
CA SER A 118 -17.53 21.80 5.05
C SER A 118 -17.97 22.62 6.26
N PRO A 119 -19.29 22.88 6.42
CA PRO A 119 -19.81 23.52 7.62
C PRO A 119 -19.50 22.75 8.92
N LYS A 120 -19.16 21.46 8.82
CA LYS A 120 -18.88 20.56 9.94
C LYS A 120 -17.38 20.31 10.16
N GLY A 121 -16.50 21.04 9.49
CA GLY A 121 -15.04 20.80 9.56
C GLY A 121 -14.61 19.48 8.93
N LEU A 122 -15.47 18.87 8.10
CA LEU A 122 -15.14 17.64 7.40
C LEU A 122 -14.26 17.91 6.18
N VAL A 123 -13.50 16.90 5.78
CA VAL A 123 -12.59 16.93 4.63
C VAL A 123 -12.73 15.67 3.82
N LEU A 124 -12.43 15.74 2.53
CA LEU A 124 -12.34 14.56 1.68
C LEU A 124 -10.91 14.02 1.71
N ARG A 125 -10.79 12.69 1.80
CA ARG A 125 -9.51 11.98 1.76
C ARG A 125 -9.57 10.85 0.74
N GLN A 126 -8.40 10.57 0.16
CA GLN A 126 -8.23 9.55 -0.86
C GLN A 126 -7.42 8.39 -0.28
N PHE A 127 -7.85 7.17 -0.58
CA PHE A 127 -7.10 5.94 -0.33
C PHE A 127 -7.05 5.13 -1.62
N ILE A 128 -5.85 4.77 -2.07
CA ILE A 128 -5.62 3.92 -3.24
C ILE A 128 -5.06 2.58 -2.73
N ALA A 129 -5.60 1.47 -3.24
CA ALA A 129 -5.19 0.13 -2.81
C ALA A 129 -3.98 -0.42 -3.58
N ASP A 130 -3.37 0.39 -4.45
CA ASP A 130 -2.31 -0.02 -5.39
C ASP A 130 -1.09 -0.64 -4.72
N GLU A 131 -0.80 -0.27 -3.47
CA GLU A 131 0.29 -0.89 -2.72
C GLU A 131 -0.06 -2.26 -2.13
N LEU A 132 -1.33 -2.60 -1.83
CA LEU A 132 -1.73 -3.77 -1.02
C LEU A 132 -1.42 -5.14 -1.65
N THR A 133 -1.40 -6.22 -0.89
CA THR A 133 -1.23 -7.58 -1.46
C THR A 133 -2.60 -8.17 -1.81
N TYR A 134 -2.87 -8.29 -3.11
CA TYR A 134 -4.03 -8.98 -3.68
C TYR A 134 -3.76 -9.36 -5.14
N ASP A 135 -4.50 -10.33 -5.68
CA ASP A 135 -4.49 -10.63 -7.11
C ASP A 135 -5.29 -9.56 -7.88
N ALA A 136 -4.56 -8.64 -8.51
CA ALA A 136 -5.14 -7.57 -9.33
C ALA A 136 -5.84 -8.06 -10.60
N LEU A 137 -5.57 -9.30 -11.04
CA LEU A 137 -6.23 -9.92 -12.19
C LEU A 137 -7.46 -10.74 -11.80
N ASN A 138 -7.78 -10.83 -10.50
CA ASN A 138 -8.98 -11.47 -9.98
C ASN A 138 -10.03 -10.40 -9.60
N PRO A 139 -11.08 -10.18 -10.43
CA PRO A 139 -12.12 -9.18 -10.15
C PRO A 139 -12.84 -9.39 -8.83
N THR A 140 -13.05 -10.65 -8.45
CA THR A 140 -13.78 -11.03 -7.24
C THR A 140 -12.98 -10.67 -6.01
N GLU A 141 -11.68 -10.99 -5.99
CA GLU A 141 -10.81 -10.63 -4.87
C GLU A 141 -10.71 -9.12 -4.70
N MET A 142 -10.48 -8.38 -5.80
CA MET A 142 -10.43 -6.93 -5.76
C MET A 142 -11.77 -6.30 -5.32
N HIS A 143 -12.90 -6.84 -5.77
CA HIS A 143 -14.22 -6.40 -5.31
C HIS A 143 -14.42 -6.65 -3.82
N ASN A 144 -14.10 -7.85 -3.33
CA ASN A 144 -14.23 -8.18 -1.91
C ASN A 144 -13.36 -7.25 -1.04
N LEU A 145 -12.11 -6.99 -1.44
CA LEU A 145 -11.24 -6.06 -0.74
C LEU A 145 -11.80 -4.63 -0.75
N LYS A 146 -12.32 -4.16 -1.89
CA LYS A 146 -12.96 -2.84 -1.99
C LYS A 146 -14.14 -2.72 -1.01
N GLN A 147 -15.02 -3.73 -0.95
CA GLN A 147 -16.18 -3.78 -0.05
C GLN A 147 -15.78 -3.87 1.42
N GLU A 148 -14.78 -4.67 1.76
CA GLU A 148 -14.22 -4.79 3.11
C GLU A 148 -13.76 -3.41 3.63
N LEU A 149 -13.00 -2.68 2.81
CA LEU A 149 -12.54 -1.34 3.17
C LEU A 149 -13.66 -0.31 3.23
N THR A 150 -14.67 -0.39 2.34
CA THR A 150 -15.87 0.46 2.40
C THR A 150 -16.64 0.25 3.71
N ALA A 151 -16.97 -1.00 4.04
CA ALA A 151 -17.70 -1.33 5.26
C ALA A 151 -16.92 -0.90 6.52
N THR A 152 -15.59 -1.03 6.49
CA THR A 152 -14.75 -0.61 7.61
C THR A 152 -14.74 0.91 7.79
N LEU A 153 -14.66 1.67 6.70
CA LEU A 153 -14.77 3.13 6.70
C LEU A 153 -16.12 3.57 7.28
N GLU A 154 -17.23 2.99 6.80
CA GLU A 154 -18.58 3.29 7.30
C GLU A 154 -18.75 2.98 8.79
N LYS A 155 -18.28 1.81 9.24
CA LYS A 155 -18.29 1.42 10.66
C LYS A 155 -17.51 2.39 11.55
N ASN A 156 -16.54 3.11 10.99
CA ASN A 156 -15.71 4.09 11.71
C ASN A 156 -16.21 5.53 11.57
N GLY A 157 -17.43 5.74 11.04
CA GLY A 157 -18.00 7.07 10.85
C GLY A 157 -17.32 7.87 9.74
N MET A 158 -16.66 7.19 8.79
CA MET A 158 -15.97 7.78 7.65
C MET A 158 -16.68 7.42 6.35
N PRO A 159 -17.85 8.01 6.04
CA PRO A 159 -18.65 7.58 4.89
C PRO A 159 -17.88 7.78 3.58
N VAL A 160 -18.01 6.79 2.69
CA VAL A 160 -17.40 6.84 1.36
C VAL A 160 -18.25 7.72 0.44
N ALA A 161 -17.70 8.85 0.02
CA ALA A 161 -18.35 9.78 -0.91
C ALA A 161 -18.34 9.22 -2.34
N ALA A 162 -17.25 8.58 -2.73
CA ALA A 162 -17.10 7.94 -4.03
C ALA A 162 -16.08 6.80 -4.00
N SER A 163 -16.26 5.82 -4.87
CA SER A 163 -15.38 4.66 -4.95
C SER A 163 -15.35 4.09 -6.36
N PHE A 164 -14.17 3.99 -6.94
CA PHE A 164 -14.00 3.62 -8.34
C PHE A 164 -12.98 2.50 -8.48
N TYR A 165 -13.20 1.63 -9.46
CA TYR A 165 -12.11 0.83 -10.00
C TYR A 165 -11.23 1.67 -10.89
N LEU A 166 -9.93 1.43 -10.85
CA LEU A 166 -8.93 2.12 -11.63
C LEU A 166 -8.35 1.18 -12.67
N ARG A 167 -8.34 1.64 -13.92
CA ARG A 167 -7.68 0.96 -15.03
C ARG A 167 -6.93 1.99 -15.87
N SER A 168 -5.64 2.12 -15.61
CA SER A 168 -4.74 3.03 -16.31
C SER A 168 -3.41 2.32 -16.51
N ASP A 169 -2.67 2.68 -17.55
CA ASP A 169 -1.35 2.07 -17.81
C ASP A 169 -0.32 2.39 -16.71
N ILE A 170 -0.60 3.36 -15.84
CA ILE A 170 0.27 3.74 -14.71
C ILE A 170 0.08 2.83 -13.50
N PHE A 171 -1.11 2.26 -13.32
CA PHE A 171 -1.43 1.43 -12.17
C PHE A 171 -1.73 0.01 -12.63
N ARG A 172 -1.27 -0.98 -11.86
CA ARG A 172 -1.94 -2.29 -11.95
C ARG A 172 -3.43 -2.12 -11.61
N PRO A 173 -4.33 -2.97 -12.12
CA PRO A 173 -5.74 -2.88 -11.78
C PRO A 173 -5.96 -2.77 -10.26
N THR A 174 -6.66 -1.71 -9.85
CA THR A 174 -6.83 -1.36 -8.44
C THR A 174 -8.14 -0.61 -8.24
N PHE A 175 -8.36 -0.06 -7.05
CA PHE A 175 -9.48 0.81 -6.76
C PHE A 175 -9.04 1.98 -5.86
N VAL A 176 -9.88 3.01 -5.86
CA VAL A 176 -9.72 4.19 -5.02
C VAL A 176 -11.00 4.44 -4.23
N HIS A 177 -10.83 4.80 -2.97
CA HIS A 177 -11.89 5.32 -2.11
C HIS A 177 -11.66 6.81 -1.86
N TYR A 178 -12.72 7.58 -2.03
CA TYR A 178 -12.82 8.96 -1.57
C TYR A 178 -13.82 9.00 -0.43
N TYR A 179 -13.36 9.29 0.76
CA TYR A 179 -14.16 9.21 1.99
C TYR A 179 -14.05 10.49 2.80
N VAL A 180 -15.05 10.72 3.63
CA VAL A 180 -15.16 11.91 4.46
C VAL A 180 -14.65 11.61 5.87
N THR A 181 -13.86 12.52 6.43
CA THR A 181 -13.37 12.43 7.82
C THR A 181 -13.32 13.83 8.45
N ALA A 182 -13.11 13.90 9.76
CA ALA A 182 -12.82 15.16 10.44
C ALA A 182 -11.42 15.65 10.03
N GLY A 183 -11.34 16.89 9.55
CA GLY A 183 -10.06 17.49 9.18
C GLY A 183 -9.28 18.02 10.38
N ASP A 184 -7.97 18.11 10.22
CA ASP A 184 -7.04 18.75 11.15
C ASP A 184 -6.18 19.76 10.37
N GLU A 185 -5.38 20.58 11.06
CA GLU A 185 -4.36 21.39 10.41
C GLU A 185 -3.19 20.53 9.94
N ASN A 186 -2.77 19.57 10.76
CA ASN A 186 -1.77 18.59 10.40
C ASN A 186 -2.46 17.30 9.91
N ARG A 187 -2.29 16.99 8.63
CA ARG A 187 -2.82 15.75 8.04
C ARG A 187 -2.35 14.50 8.79
N ASP A 188 -1.18 14.52 9.41
CA ASP A 188 -0.65 13.38 10.15
C ASP A 188 -1.44 13.09 11.43
N HIS A 189 -2.05 14.12 12.01
CA HIS A 189 -2.89 14.04 13.21
C HIS A 189 -4.37 13.78 12.88
N GLU A 190 -4.71 13.59 11.60
CA GLU A 190 -6.07 13.24 11.21
C GLU A 190 -6.29 11.72 11.28
N LYS A 191 -7.44 11.32 11.82
CA LYS A 191 -7.91 9.93 11.73
C LYS A 191 -8.24 9.62 10.27
N GLN A 192 -7.44 8.77 9.63
CA GLN A 192 -7.57 8.39 8.22
C GLN A 192 -7.39 6.88 8.05
N LEU A 193 -7.96 6.33 6.97
CA LEU A 193 -7.55 5.04 6.44
C LEU A 193 -6.17 5.18 5.78
N ARG A 194 -5.20 4.41 6.27
CA ARG A 194 -3.79 4.51 5.91
C ARG A 194 -3.19 3.14 5.65
N ILE A 195 -2.15 3.12 4.83
CA ILE A 195 -1.24 1.98 4.69
C ILE A 195 -0.02 2.28 5.55
N TYR A 196 0.31 1.39 6.48
CA TYR A 196 1.57 1.43 7.20
C TYR A 196 2.46 0.30 6.70
N LYS A 197 3.68 0.64 6.30
CA LYS A 197 4.71 -0.30 5.88
C LYS A 197 5.92 -0.12 6.80
N ASN A 198 6.33 -1.19 7.47
CA ASN A 198 7.55 -1.17 8.27
C ASN A 198 8.76 -1.13 7.34
N GLY A 199 9.49 -0.01 7.35
CA GLY A 199 10.71 0.18 6.57
C GLY A 199 11.95 -0.46 7.20
N GLY A 200 11.87 -0.93 8.45
CA GLY A 200 13.00 -1.39 9.24
C GLY A 200 13.39 -2.86 9.08
N GLY A 201 12.77 -3.59 8.15
CA GLY A 201 13.07 -5.00 7.89
C GLY A 201 12.52 -5.99 8.93
N GLY A 202 11.85 -5.51 9.99
CA GLY A 202 11.14 -6.36 10.96
C GLY A 202 9.65 -6.47 10.66
N ASP A 203 9.05 -7.59 11.08
CA ASP A 203 7.60 -7.81 11.01
C ASP A 203 6.85 -6.80 11.90
N ILE A 204 5.63 -6.40 11.60
CA ILE A 204 4.85 -5.52 12.46
C ILE A 204 4.42 -6.29 13.71
N ASP A 205 4.64 -5.70 14.89
CA ASP A 205 4.02 -6.20 16.12
C ASP A 205 2.55 -5.75 16.20
N TYR A 206 1.69 -6.55 15.58
CA TYR A 206 0.25 -6.25 15.51
C TYR A 206 -0.42 -6.17 16.87
N ALA A 207 -0.05 -7.05 17.80
CA ALA A 207 -0.64 -7.09 19.13
C ALA A 207 -0.30 -5.81 19.89
N MET A 208 0.98 -5.43 19.90
CA MET A 208 1.42 -4.18 20.54
C MET A 208 0.66 -2.98 19.97
N LEU A 209 0.56 -2.84 18.64
CA LEU A 209 -0.15 -1.70 18.05
C LEU A 209 -1.64 -1.67 18.41
N GLN A 210 -2.30 -2.83 18.48
CA GLN A 210 -3.70 -2.92 18.91
C GLN A 210 -3.89 -2.57 20.39
N ASP A 211 -2.95 -2.96 21.26
CA ASP A 211 -2.97 -2.61 22.68
C ASP A 211 -2.86 -1.09 22.90
N PHE A 212 -2.18 -0.39 21.99
CA PHE A 212 -2.14 1.09 21.94
C PHE A 212 -3.35 1.72 21.21
N GLY A 213 -4.40 0.94 20.93
CA GLY A 213 -5.65 1.44 20.37
C GLY A 213 -5.63 1.71 18.87
N ILE A 214 -4.61 1.22 18.14
CA ILE A 214 -4.58 1.34 16.67
C ILE A 214 -5.64 0.41 16.09
N ASN A 215 -6.59 0.99 15.35
CA ASN A 215 -7.61 0.22 14.66
C ASN A 215 -7.04 -0.41 13.39
N ILE A 216 -6.51 -1.63 13.51
CA ILE A 216 -6.02 -2.41 12.37
C ILE A 216 -7.20 -2.95 11.59
N VAL A 217 -7.31 -2.51 10.33
CA VAL A 217 -8.35 -2.94 9.39
C VAL A 217 -7.95 -4.27 8.74
N ARG A 218 -6.70 -4.37 8.29
CA ARG A 218 -6.20 -5.55 7.59
C ARG A 218 -4.71 -5.74 7.85
N ARG A 219 -4.32 -6.97 8.15
CA ARG A 219 -2.91 -7.41 8.17
C ARG A 219 -2.57 -7.90 6.76
N ASP A 220 -1.85 -7.07 6.00
CA ASP A 220 -1.66 -7.30 4.56
C ASP A 220 -0.46 -8.22 4.26
N THR A 221 0.68 -7.95 4.89
CA THR A 221 1.83 -8.85 4.94
C THR A 221 2.38 -8.88 6.35
N THR A 222 3.53 -9.52 6.61
CA THR A 222 4.14 -9.41 7.93
C THR A 222 4.66 -8.00 8.22
N PHE A 223 5.01 -7.21 7.20
CA PHE A 223 5.59 -5.87 7.33
C PHE A 223 4.65 -4.74 6.83
N ARG A 224 3.40 -5.04 6.47
CA ARG A 224 2.43 -4.05 5.99
C ARG A 224 1.02 -4.29 6.52
N MET A 225 0.33 -3.20 6.83
CA MET A 225 -1.07 -3.22 7.27
C MET A 225 -1.87 -2.04 6.75
N VAL A 226 -3.18 -2.21 6.77
CA VAL A 226 -4.16 -1.15 6.63
C VAL A 226 -4.75 -0.86 8.00
N TYR A 227 -4.83 0.41 8.37
CA TYR A 227 -5.34 0.83 9.67
C TYR A 227 -6.10 2.15 9.56
N ILE A 228 -6.95 2.43 10.54
CA ILE A 228 -7.61 3.73 10.71
C ILE A 228 -7.00 4.41 11.94
N GLY A 229 -6.36 5.56 11.73
CA GLY A 229 -5.72 6.32 12.81
C GLY A 229 -4.86 7.48 12.34
N TYR A 230 -4.11 8.05 13.29
CA TYR A 230 -3.05 9.03 13.04
C TYR A 230 -1.85 8.37 12.36
N GLN A 231 -1.03 9.16 11.69
CA GLN A 231 0.09 8.63 10.94
C GLN A 231 1.12 7.98 11.87
N ILE A 232 1.30 6.67 11.71
CA ILE A 232 2.32 5.90 12.42
C ILE A 232 3.65 6.06 11.71
N GLY A 233 4.65 6.51 12.46
CA GLY A 233 6.06 6.45 12.14
C GLY A 233 6.73 5.26 12.83
N ASN A 234 7.87 4.87 12.28
CA ASN A 234 8.70 3.83 12.84
C ASN A 234 10.18 4.12 12.64
N GLN A 235 10.98 3.71 13.62
CA GLN A 235 12.42 3.75 13.55
C GLN A 235 13.01 2.51 14.23
N TYR A 236 13.97 1.88 13.58
CA TYR A 236 14.77 0.83 14.18
C TYR A 236 16.17 1.34 14.57
N ARG A 237 16.76 0.72 15.59
CA ARG A 237 18.13 0.95 16.06
C ARG A 237 18.81 -0.38 16.34
N LEU A 238 19.98 -0.60 15.74
CA LEU A 238 20.80 -1.79 16.00
C LEU A 238 21.64 -1.61 17.26
N ALA A 239 21.85 -2.66 18.05
CA ALA A 239 22.64 -2.63 19.27
C ALA A 239 23.52 -3.88 19.44
N ALA A 240 24.68 -3.71 20.06
CA ALA A 240 25.60 -4.81 20.35
C ALA A 240 25.07 -5.71 21.46
N ASP A 241 24.42 -5.13 22.47
CA ASP A 241 23.83 -5.84 23.61
C ASP A 241 22.50 -5.19 24.04
N GLU A 242 21.82 -5.85 24.97
CA GLU A 242 20.51 -5.43 25.48
C GLU A 242 20.55 -4.12 26.26
N ALA A 243 21.63 -3.86 27.01
CA ALA A 243 21.82 -2.60 27.72
C ALA A 243 21.94 -1.42 26.74
N THR A 244 22.72 -1.59 25.68
CA THR A 244 22.88 -0.61 24.60
C THR A 244 21.55 -0.38 23.87
N ALA A 245 20.76 -1.44 23.66
CA ALA A 245 19.41 -1.32 23.11
C ALA A 245 18.51 -0.44 24.00
N ALA A 246 18.51 -0.65 25.32
CA ALA A 246 17.74 0.15 26.26
C ALA A 246 18.16 1.64 26.27
N VAL A 247 19.46 1.92 26.20
CA VAL A 247 19.97 3.30 26.08
C VAL A 247 19.45 3.96 24.80
N LYS A 248 19.57 3.29 23.65
CA LYS A 248 19.09 3.82 22.36
C LYS A 248 17.58 4.07 22.34
N LEU A 249 16.81 3.20 23.02
CA LEU A 249 15.37 3.41 23.19
C LEU A 249 15.08 4.68 24.00
N ALA A 250 15.76 4.86 25.14
CA ALA A 250 15.58 6.03 25.99
C ALA A 250 15.98 7.33 25.29
N GLU A 251 17.11 7.33 24.58
CA GLU A 251 17.55 8.47 23.76
C GLU A 251 16.53 8.82 22.68
N TYR A 252 15.96 7.81 22.00
CA TYR A 252 14.99 8.07 20.96
C TYR A 252 13.64 8.55 21.53
N LYS A 253 13.20 8.05 22.69
CA LYS A 253 12.02 8.60 23.39
C LYS A 253 12.21 10.08 23.73
N LYS A 254 13.40 10.47 24.17
CA LYS A 254 13.73 11.89 24.41
C LYS A 254 13.66 12.70 23.11
N PHE A 255 14.24 12.19 22.02
CA PHE A 255 14.14 12.82 20.70
C PHE A 255 12.68 12.99 20.26
N LEU A 256 11.83 11.99 20.43
CA LEU A 256 10.40 12.07 20.09
C LEU A 256 9.70 13.19 20.88
N ALA A 257 9.91 13.26 22.20
CA ALA A 257 9.34 14.29 23.05
C ALA A 257 9.79 15.70 22.65
N GLU A 258 11.09 15.89 22.38
CA GLU A 258 11.66 17.17 21.90
C GLU A 258 11.06 17.62 20.56
N ASN A 259 10.68 16.66 19.71
CA ASN A 259 10.08 16.90 18.40
C ASN A 259 8.54 16.84 18.41
N LYS A 260 7.91 16.83 19.59
CA LYS A 260 6.45 16.76 19.78
C LYS A 260 5.80 15.55 19.10
N LYS A 261 6.52 14.43 19.03
CA LYS A 261 6.02 13.15 18.55
C LYS A 261 5.63 12.27 19.72
N GLU A 262 4.48 11.62 19.61
CA GLU A 262 3.96 10.75 20.65
C GLU A 262 4.51 9.34 20.50
N PHE A 263 5.19 8.83 21.53
CA PHE A 263 5.65 7.45 21.57
C PHE A 263 4.46 6.50 21.70
N ILE A 264 4.37 5.51 20.81
CA ILE A 264 3.37 4.44 20.89
C ILE A 264 3.97 3.30 21.70
N GLY A 265 4.98 2.63 21.14
CA GLY A 265 5.50 1.40 21.71
C GLY A 265 6.86 1.04 21.13
N SER A 266 7.50 0.05 21.74
CA SER A 266 8.77 -0.48 21.23
C SER A 266 8.92 -1.94 21.58
N ARG A 267 9.70 -2.66 20.78
CA ARG A 267 10.14 -4.02 21.07
C ARG A 267 11.63 -4.16 20.82
N THR A 268 12.27 -5.01 21.60
CA THR A 268 13.68 -5.38 21.40
C THR A 268 13.72 -6.81 20.89
N ILE A 269 14.35 -7.01 19.74
CA ILE A 269 14.51 -8.30 19.08
C ILE A 269 15.98 -8.70 19.17
N LYS A 270 16.25 -9.90 19.67
CA LYS A 270 17.57 -10.52 19.60
C LYS A 270 17.69 -11.27 18.28
N PHE A 271 18.77 -11.04 17.54
CA PHE A 271 19.04 -11.80 16.32
C PHE A 271 19.53 -13.21 16.64
N GLU A 272 19.06 -14.19 15.87
CA GLU A 272 19.58 -15.57 15.94
C GLU A 272 21.05 -15.64 15.51
N LYS A 273 21.41 -14.83 14.50
CA LYS A 273 22.77 -14.66 14.01
C LYS A 273 23.15 -13.19 14.10
N PRO A 274 24.30 -12.84 14.70
CA PRO A 274 24.74 -11.46 14.79
C PRO A 274 24.85 -10.82 13.40
N LEU A 275 24.38 -9.58 13.28
CA LEU A 275 24.56 -8.79 12.07
C LEU A 275 25.92 -8.10 12.14
N VAL A 276 26.81 -8.41 11.20
CA VAL A 276 28.13 -7.80 11.09
C VAL A 276 28.11 -6.75 9.98
N SER A 277 28.51 -5.52 10.31
CA SER A 277 28.64 -4.42 9.35
C SER A 277 29.95 -3.68 9.60
N GLY A 278 30.95 -3.96 8.76
CA GLY A 278 32.32 -3.47 8.96
C GLY A 278 32.92 -4.04 10.25
N ALA A 279 33.44 -3.16 11.11
CA ALA A 279 34.00 -3.54 12.41
C ALA A 279 32.94 -3.72 13.53
N ASN A 280 31.66 -3.49 13.23
CA ASN A 280 30.60 -3.54 14.24
C ASN A 280 29.84 -4.87 14.16
N THR A 281 29.54 -5.44 15.33
CA THR A 281 28.67 -6.61 15.49
C THR A 281 27.44 -6.21 16.29
N TYR A 282 26.25 -6.48 15.74
CA TYR A 282 24.97 -6.18 16.37
C TYR A 282 24.24 -7.48 16.68
N ASN A 283 23.81 -7.63 17.93
CA ASN A 283 23.04 -8.80 18.38
C ASN A 283 21.57 -8.48 18.59
N TYR A 284 21.21 -7.20 18.65
CA TYR A 284 19.87 -6.74 18.95
C TYR A 284 19.40 -5.65 17.98
N MET A 285 18.09 -5.57 17.81
CA MET A 285 17.38 -4.47 17.17
C MET A 285 16.30 -3.97 18.11
N VAL A 286 16.20 -2.66 18.28
CA VAL A 286 15.07 -2.01 18.92
C VAL A 286 14.21 -1.39 17.84
N ASP A 287 12.95 -1.79 17.80
CA ASP A 287 11.94 -1.28 16.88
C ASP A 287 11.01 -0.34 17.63
N ILE A 288 10.85 0.90 17.15
CA ILE A 288 10.20 1.99 17.89
C ILE A 288 9.10 2.61 17.03
N TYR A 289 7.89 2.66 17.58
CA TYR A 289 6.70 3.17 16.92
C TYR A 289 6.24 4.47 17.60
N PHE A 290 5.80 5.43 16.78
CA PHE A 290 5.37 6.75 17.25
C PHE A 290 4.34 7.37 16.30
N TYR A 291 3.57 8.36 16.74
CA TYR A 291 2.76 9.20 15.84
C TYR A 291 3.63 10.33 15.26
N GLN A 292 3.52 10.58 13.96
CA GLN A 292 4.29 11.59 13.22
C GLN A 292 3.91 13.02 13.59
#